data_AF-A0A091WIF8-F1
#
_entry.id   AF-A0A091WIF8-F1
#
_cell.length_a   1.000
_cell.length_b   1.000
_cell.length_c   1.000
_cell.angle_alpha   90.00
_cell.angle_beta   90.00
_cell.angle_gamma   90.00
#
_symmetry.space_group_name_H-M   'P 1'
#
loop_
_entity.id
_entity.type
_entity.pdbx_description
1 polymer ?
#
loop_
_entity_poly.entity_id
_entity_poly.type
_entity_poly.pdbx_seq_one_letter_code
_entity_poly.pdbx_strand_id
1 'polypeptide(L)'
;MLFEVGGYLDAVTDVYKNIRCIILYANYSPCNEAYHCCISKIYNFLLKYPEITLCIYFSRLYHTEDGFPTATWNQEALRSLSSLWPRVTLQRLPAGTQHYLLLNFVYGIPGPTLYHPAPPSRTLAGGQN
;
A
#
# COMPACT_ATOMS: atom_id res chain seq x y z
N MET A 1 -9.50 14.15 -1.43
CA MET A 1 -8.45 13.10 -1.50
C MET A 1 -9.08 11.69 -1.43
N LEU A 2 -8.29 10.61 -1.28
CA LEU A 2 -8.77 9.22 -1.37
C LEU A 2 -9.69 8.78 -0.21
N PHE A 3 -9.26 8.96 1.05
CA PHE A 3 -9.96 8.52 2.28
C PHE A 3 -10.68 9.63 3.05
N GLU A 4 -10.77 10.84 2.49
CA GLU A 4 -11.43 11.95 3.15
C GLU A 4 -12.96 11.84 3.08
N VAL A 5 -13.65 12.51 3.99
CA VAL A 5 -15.10 12.71 3.88
C VAL A 5 -15.41 13.46 2.57
N GLY A 6 -16.33 12.94 1.77
CA GLY A 6 -16.59 13.42 0.41
C GLY A 6 -15.46 13.13 -0.58
N GLY A 7 -14.43 12.39 -0.18
CA GLY A 7 -13.35 11.92 -1.02
C GLY A 7 -13.78 10.79 -1.97
N TYR A 8 -12.85 10.29 -2.77
CA TYR A 8 -13.16 9.32 -3.82
C TYR A 8 -13.78 8.02 -3.27
N LEU A 9 -13.12 7.38 -2.29
CA LEU A 9 -13.64 6.13 -1.73
C LEU A 9 -14.93 6.35 -0.94
N ASP A 10 -15.07 7.51 -0.29
CA ASP A 10 -16.29 7.87 0.42
C ASP A 10 -17.48 7.96 -0.55
N ALA A 11 -17.34 8.77 -1.60
CA ALA A 11 -18.38 8.95 -2.61
C ALA A 11 -18.73 7.65 -3.33
N VAL A 12 -17.73 6.85 -3.73
CA VAL A 12 -17.95 5.57 -4.42
C VAL A 12 -18.66 4.57 -3.50
N THR A 13 -18.29 4.51 -2.21
CA THR A 13 -18.93 3.58 -1.28
C THR A 13 -20.37 3.98 -0.95
N ASP A 14 -20.64 5.29 -0.80
CA ASP A 14 -21.98 5.80 -0.57
C ASP A 14 -22.92 5.50 -1.76
N VAL A 15 -22.42 5.60 -2.99
CA VAL A 15 -23.17 5.27 -4.22
C VAL A 15 -23.33 3.76 -4.38
N TYR A 16 -22.26 3.00 -4.21
CA TYR A 16 -22.22 1.55 -4.45
C TYR A 16 -22.15 0.77 -3.13
N LYS A 17 -23.31 0.67 -2.46
CA LYS A 17 -23.46 0.04 -1.14
C LYS A 17 -23.11 -1.45 -1.06
N ASN A 18 -22.88 -2.09 -2.20
CA ASN A 18 -22.49 -3.50 -2.30
C ASN A 18 -20.96 -3.70 -2.30
N ILE A 19 -20.16 -2.64 -2.26
CA ILE A 19 -18.71 -2.79 -2.09
C ILE A 19 -18.43 -3.42 -0.71
N ARG A 20 -17.59 -4.45 -0.74
CA ARG A 20 -17.18 -5.22 0.46
C ARG A 20 -15.68 -5.35 0.61
N CYS A 21 -14.92 -5.21 -0.48
CA CYS A 21 -13.48 -5.35 -0.48
C CYS A 21 -12.85 -4.25 -1.33
N ILE A 22 -11.83 -3.60 -0.77
CA ILE A 22 -11.01 -2.61 -1.47
C ILE A 22 -9.56 -3.08 -1.40
N ILE A 23 -8.90 -3.15 -2.55
CA ILE A 23 -7.47 -3.48 -2.65
C ILE A 23 -6.74 -2.25 -3.18
N LEU A 24 -5.76 -1.78 -2.41
CA LEU A 24 -4.90 -0.65 -2.76
C LEU A 24 -3.46 -1.11 -2.96
N TYR A 25 -2.87 -0.66 -4.06
CA TYR A 25 -1.45 -0.82 -4.34
C TYR A 25 -0.78 0.55 -4.28
N ALA A 26 0.23 0.69 -3.43
CA ALA A 26 0.93 1.96 -3.21
C ALA A 26 2.45 1.76 -3.22
N ASN A 27 3.20 2.83 -3.51
CA ASN A 27 4.65 2.80 -3.36
C ASN A 27 5.06 2.79 -1.87
N TYR A 28 4.31 3.49 -1.02
CA TYR A 28 4.62 3.70 0.39
C TYR A 28 3.50 3.24 1.32
N SER A 29 3.86 2.77 2.52
CA SER A 29 2.90 2.52 3.60
C SER A 29 2.19 3.82 4.04
N PRO A 30 0.95 3.76 4.56
CA PRO A 30 0.26 4.95 5.05
C PRO A 30 1.01 5.57 6.24
N CYS A 31 1.08 6.89 6.29
CA CYS A 31 1.76 7.61 7.35
C CYS A 31 0.81 8.07 8.46
N ASN A 32 1.38 8.38 9.63
CA ASN A 32 0.72 8.95 10.79
C ASN A 32 1.23 10.37 11.11
N GLU A 33 1.82 11.04 10.13
CA GLU A 33 2.36 12.39 10.31
C GLU A 33 1.23 13.42 10.36
N ALA A 34 1.34 14.42 11.24
CA ALA A 34 0.25 15.36 11.55
C ALA A 34 -0.32 16.08 10.32
N TYR A 35 0.52 16.38 9.32
CA TYR A 35 0.09 17.08 8.11
C TYR A 35 -0.70 16.20 7.14
N HIS A 36 -0.36 14.91 7.05
CA HIS A 36 -0.98 13.98 6.09
C HIS A 36 -2.11 13.15 6.71
N CYS A 37 -1.92 12.73 7.97
CA CYS A 37 -2.83 11.95 8.81
C CYS A 37 -3.52 10.78 8.08
N CYS A 38 -2.79 10.09 7.20
CA CYS A 38 -3.33 9.04 6.35
C CYS A 38 -4.00 7.93 7.17
N ILE A 39 -3.36 7.48 8.26
CA ILE A 39 -3.93 6.44 9.12
C ILE A 39 -5.22 6.91 9.80
N SER A 40 -5.29 8.15 10.31
CA SER A 40 -6.52 8.70 10.87
C SER A 40 -7.65 8.76 9.84
N LYS A 41 -7.35 9.14 8.59
CA LYS A 41 -8.34 9.14 7.49
C LYS A 41 -8.83 7.73 7.17
N ILE A 42 -7.94 6.74 7.16
CA ILE A 42 -8.31 5.33 6.98
C ILE A 42 -9.22 4.85 8.12
N TYR A 43 -8.90 5.16 9.38
CA TYR A 43 -9.76 4.81 10.51
C TYR A 43 -11.16 5.42 10.38
N ASN A 44 -11.26 6.70 10.04
CA ASN A 44 -12.55 7.36 9.87
C ASN A 44 -13.38 6.71 8.75
N PHE A 45 -12.75 6.36 7.64
CA PHE A 45 -13.40 5.64 6.55
C PHE A 45 -13.90 4.25 7.01
N LEU A 46 -13.08 3.49 7.73
CA LEU A 46 -13.47 2.19 8.27
C LEU A 46 -14.55 2.30 9.35
N LEU A 47 -14.58 3.36 10.15
CA LEU A 47 -15.66 3.57 11.11
C LEU A 47 -17.00 3.85 10.40
N LYS A 48 -16.98 4.62 9.30
CA LYS A 48 -18.18 4.90 8.49
C LYS A 48 -18.70 3.64 7.76
N TYR A 49 -17.81 2.78 7.27
CA TYR A 49 -18.16 1.60 6.47
C TYR A 49 -17.72 0.28 7.12
N PRO A 50 -18.43 -0.21 8.17
CA PRO A 50 -18.03 -1.39 8.94
C PRO A 50 -17.91 -2.67 8.11
N GLU A 51 -18.70 -2.78 7.04
CA GLU A 51 -18.77 -3.96 6.15
C GLU A 51 -17.61 -4.06 5.15
N ILE A 52 -16.75 -3.03 5.06
CA ILE A 52 -15.62 -3.04 4.14
C ILE A 52 -14.39 -3.68 4.77
N THR A 53 -13.81 -4.61 4.02
CA THR A 53 -12.46 -5.12 4.18
C THR A 53 -11.49 -4.31 3.31
N LEU A 54 -10.36 -3.90 3.89
CA LEU A 54 -9.35 -3.08 3.21
C LEU A 54 -8.01 -3.79 3.17
N CYS A 55 -7.49 -4.01 1.96
CA CYS A 55 -6.16 -4.57 1.74
C CYS A 55 -5.23 -3.50 1.15
N ILE A 56 -4.15 -3.18 1.86
CA ILE A 56 -3.14 -2.23 1.41
C ILE A 56 -1.83 -2.98 1.20
N TYR A 57 -1.40 -3.02 -0.06
CA TYR A 57 -0.11 -3.55 -0.47
C TYR A 57 0.83 -2.41 -0.83
N PHE A 58 2.01 -2.37 -0.20
CA PHE A 58 2.98 -1.29 -0.42
C PHE A 58 4.37 -1.78 -0.80
N SER A 59 5.11 -1.01 -1.62
CA SER A 59 6.50 -1.37 -1.98
C SER A 59 7.49 -1.10 -0.85
N ARG A 60 7.36 0.04 -0.16
CA ARG A 60 8.31 0.53 0.85
C ARG A 60 7.60 1.04 2.08
N LEU A 61 8.24 0.92 3.24
CA LEU A 61 7.76 1.61 4.44
C LEU A 61 8.05 3.11 4.30
N TYR A 62 7.12 3.93 4.78
CA TYR A 62 7.28 5.38 4.79
C TYR A 62 7.78 5.84 6.16
N HIS A 63 8.97 6.43 6.20
CA HIS A 63 9.53 7.08 7.38
C HIS A 63 9.38 6.24 8.65
N THR A 64 9.82 4.98 8.62
CA THR A 64 9.82 4.07 9.79
C THR A 64 11.22 3.78 10.31
N GLU A 65 12.24 4.38 9.71
CA GLU A 65 13.65 4.14 10.05
C GLU A 65 14.13 5.21 11.04
N ASP A 66 15.10 4.88 11.90
CA ASP A 66 15.55 5.73 13.03
C ASP A 66 16.03 7.14 12.63
N GLY A 67 16.31 7.38 11.33
CA GLY A 67 16.66 8.69 10.79
C GLY A 67 15.48 9.67 10.66
N PHE A 68 14.24 9.22 10.86
CA PHE A 68 13.05 10.07 10.74
C PHE A 68 12.47 10.43 12.13
N PRO A 69 12.20 11.72 12.42
CA PRO A 69 11.61 12.13 13.70
C PRO A 69 10.27 11.45 14.01
N THR A 70 9.55 11.02 12.98
CA THR A 70 8.21 10.40 13.05
C THR A 70 8.25 8.88 13.01
N ALA A 71 9.43 8.25 13.01
CA ALA A 71 9.61 6.81 12.81
C ALA A 71 8.79 5.96 13.77
N THR A 72 8.93 6.21 15.08
CA THR A 72 8.23 5.47 16.13
C THR A 72 6.72 5.57 15.97
N TRP A 73 6.20 6.77 15.67
CA TRP A 73 4.76 7.00 15.49
C TRP A 73 4.21 6.33 14.23
N ASN A 74 4.95 6.34 13.13
CA ASN A 74 4.55 5.62 11.92
C ASN A 74 4.53 4.11 12.17
N GLN A 75 5.56 3.56 12.81
CA GLN A 75 5.60 2.12 13.14
C GLN A 75 4.42 1.72 14.04
N GLU A 76 4.16 2.48 15.11
CA GLU A 76 3.08 2.19 16.05
C GLU A 76 1.71 2.27 15.38
N ALA A 77 1.49 3.30 14.57
CA ALA A 77 0.23 3.45 13.85
C ALA A 77 0.02 2.34 12.80
N LEU A 78 1.07 1.89 12.11
CA LEU A 78 0.99 0.75 11.20
C LEU A 78 0.66 -0.55 11.95
N ARG A 79 1.24 -0.77 13.14
CA ARG A 79 0.89 -1.91 14.02
C ARG A 79 -0.56 -1.82 14.48
N SER A 80 -1.00 -0.65 14.92
CA SER A 80 -2.38 -0.39 15.33
C SER A 80 -3.36 -0.70 14.21
N LEU A 81 -3.08 -0.23 12.99
CA LEU A 81 -3.92 -0.49 11.82
C LEU A 81 -3.94 -1.98 11.44
N SER A 82 -2.78 -2.66 11.53
CA SER A 82 -2.67 -4.09 11.25
C SER A 82 -3.40 -4.97 12.28
N SER A 83 -3.60 -4.46 13.51
CA SER A 83 -4.33 -5.19 14.55
C SER A 83 -5.82 -5.37 14.24
N LEU A 84 -6.34 -4.63 13.24
CA LEU A 84 -7.71 -4.79 12.74
C LEU A 84 -7.90 -6.01 11.82
N TRP A 85 -6.89 -6.86 11.64
CA TRP A 85 -7.05 -8.13 10.93
C TRP A 85 -8.22 -8.96 11.53
N PRO A 86 -9.09 -9.60 10.71
CA PRO A 86 -9.02 -9.79 9.26
C PRO A 86 -9.58 -8.65 8.42
N ARG A 87 -10.10 -7.59 9.05
CA ARG A 87 -10.76 -6.50 8.36
C ARG A 87 -9.78 -5.59 7.61
N VAL A 88 -8.56 -5.44 8.12
CA VAL A 88 -7.49 -4.73 7.43
C VAL A 88 -6.31 -5.65 7.18
N THR A 89 -5.85 -5.68 5.94
CA THR A 89 -4.58 -6.29 5.55
C THR A 89 -3.60 -5.19 5.21
N LEU A 90 -2.42 -5.20 5.83
CA LEU A 90 -1.35 -4.27 5.54
C LEU A 90 -0.07 -5.07 5.29
N GLN A 91 0.38 -5.13 4.04
CA GLN A 91 1.47 -6.02 3.67
C GLN A 91 2.42 -5.36 2.66
N ARG A 92 3.71 -5.68 2.74
CA ARG A 92 4.62 -5.40 1.64
C ARG A 92 4.18 -6.17 0.40
N LEU A 93 4.34 -5.58 -0.76
CA LEU A 93 4.01 -6.20 -2.05
C LEU A 93 4.70 -7.57 -2.17
N PRO A 94 3.93 -8.66 -2.37
CA PRO A 94 4.52 -9.97 -2.56
C PRO A 94 5.41 -10.02 -3.80
N ALA A 95 6.50 -10.79 -3.73
CA ALA A 95 7.34 -11.08 -4.87
C ALA A 95 6.50 -11.65 -6.02
N GLY A 96 6.64 -11.10 -7.23
CA GLY A 96 5.86 -11.51 -8.41
C GLY A 96 4.59 -10.66 -8.69
N THR A 97 4.14 -9.83 -7.74
CA THR A 97 2.96 -8.95 -7.96
C THR A 97 3.23 -7.87 -9.01
N GLN A 98 4.50 -7.56 -9.29
CA GLN A 98 4.90 -6.55 -10.27
C GLN A 98 4.30 -6.82 -11.64
N HIS A 99 4.29 -8.07 -12.11
CA HIS A 99 3.71 -8.43 -13.40
C HIS A 99 2.21 -8.10 -13.47
N TYR A 100 1.46 -8.46 -12.42
CA TYR A 100 0.04 -8.14 -12.30
C TYR A 100 -0.19 -6.62 -12.32
N LEU A 101 0.62 -5.85 -11.59
CA LEU A 101 0.48 -4.39 -11.56
C LEU A 101 0.76 -3.74 -12.91
N LEU A 102 1.81 -4.19 -13.59
CA LEU A 102 2.19 -3.70 -14.91
C LEU A 102 1.07 -3.96 -15.94
N LEU A 103 0.49 -5.16 -15.96
CA LEU A 103 -0.59 -5.49 -16.89
C LEU A 103 -1.90 -4.72 -16.65
N ASN A 104 -2.25 -4.45 -15.39
CA ASN A 104 -3.57 -3.90 -15.05
C ASN A 104 -3.57 -2.38 -14.85
N PHE A 105 -2.42 -1.77 -14.51
CA PHE A 105 -2.37 -0.36 -14.13
C PHE A 105 -1.38 0.48 -14.96
N VAL A 106 -0.59 -0.13 -15.87
CA VAL A 106 0.38 0.61 -16.68
C VAL A 106 0.08 0.46 -18.17
N TYR A 107 -0.09 1.59 -18.85
CA TYR A 107 -0.30 1.64 -20.29
C TYR A 107 1.03 1.55 -21.07
N GLY A 108 1.00 0.92 -22.24
CA GLY A 108 2.13 0.92 -23.17
C GLY A 108 3.21 -0.13 -22.91
N ILE A 109 2.92 -1.17 -22.11
CA ILE A 109 3.84 -2.29 -21.90
C ILE A 109 3.62 -3.34 -22.99
N PRO A 110 4.59 -3.57 -23.89
CA PRO A 110 4.48 -4.62 -24.89
C PRO A 110 4.52 -5.99 -24.19
N GLY A 111 3.48 -6.80 -24.42
CA GLY A 111 3.28 -8.12 -23.81
C GLY A 111 4.50 -9.05 -23.70
N PRO A 112 5.49 -9.04 -24.64
CA PRO A 112 6.68 -9.90 -24.53
C PRO A 112 7.69 -9.54 -23.43
N THR A 113 7.76 -8.27 -23.00
CA THR A 113 8.77 -7.81 -22.00
C THR A 113 8.50 -8.31 -20.57
N LEU A 114 7.33 -8.89 -20.35
CA LEU A 114 6.85 -9.28 -19.03
C LEU A 114 7.15 -10.74 -18.64
N TYR A 115 7.65 -11.55 -19.57
CA TYR A 115 7.96 -12.97 -19.36
C TYR A 115 9.42 -13.24 -18.94
N HIS A 116 10.29 -12.25 -19.03
CA HIS A 116 11.69 -12.37 -18.62
C HIS A 116 12.08 -11.24 -17.67
N PRO A 117 11.94 -11.43 -16.35
CA PRO A 117 12.74 -10.66 -15.42
C PRO A 117 14.20 -10.90 -15.79
N ALA A 118 14.91 -9.87 -16.24
CA ALA A 118 16.36 -9.96 -16.36
C ALA A 118 16.88 -10.38 -14.98
N PRO A 119 17.63 -11.49 -14.88
CA PRO A 119 18.20 -11.87 -13.59
C PRO A 119 19.05 -10.70 -13.09
N PRO A 120 19.03 -10.40 -11.78
CA PRO A 120 19.85 -9.34 -11.22
C PRO A 120 21.28 -9.58 -11.69
N SER A 121 21.89 -8.56 -12.28
CA SER A 121 23.29 -8.61 -12.69
C SER A 121 24.10 -9.07 -11.49
N ARG A 122 24.61 -10.31 -11.53
CA ARG A 122 25.62 -10.74 -10.57
C ARG A 122 26.80 -9.81 -10.81
N THR A 123 27.02 -8.89 -9.88
CA THR A 123 28.33 -8.25 -9.76
C THR A 123 29.30 -9.40 -9.57
N LEU A 124 30.06 -9.70 -10.63
CA LEU A 124 31.18 -10.61 -10.56
C LEU A 124 32.17 -9.95 -9.61
N ALA A 125 32.13 -10.33 -8.33
CA ALA A 125 33.24 -10.10 -7.44
C ALA A 125 34.39 -10.96 -7.98
N GLY A 126 35.12 -10.39 -8.93
CA GLY A 126 36.42 -10.89 -9.34
C GLY A 126 37.31 -10.91 -8.11
N GLY A 127 37.78 -12.10 -7.76
CA GLY A 127 38.71 -12.27 -6.65
C GLY A 127 40.12 -11.76 -6.97
N GLN A 128 40.92 -11.79 -5.89
CA GLN A 128 42.38 -11.72 -5.80
C GLN A 128 42.99 -10.31 -5.81
N ASN A 129 43.47 -9.86 -4.63
CA ASN A 129 44.76 -10.29 -4.07
C ASN A 129 44.69 -10.36 -2.54
#